data_AF-A0A917DPS9-F1
#
_entry.id   AF-A0A917DPS9-F1
#
_cell.length_a   1.000
_cell.length_b   1.000
_cell.length_c   1.000
_cell.angle_alpha   90.00
_cell.angle_beta   90.00
_cell.angle_gamma   90.00
#
_symmetry.space_group_name_H-M   'P 1'
#
loop_
_entity.id
_entity.type
_entity.pdbx_description
1 polymer ?
#
loop_
_entity_poly.entity_id
_entity_poly.type
_entity_poly.pdbx_seq_one_letter_code
_entity_poly.pdbx_strand_id
1 'polypeptide(L)'
;MKKIILTCIAIAFGANAIAQSTLITPGNQESRNFAPDLILTSTNIPELRGQRSAGVLAAPTAVTNNSSLLQVNAFGHTGTGFFNGSQIRFASTETWTPTARGSDIEFSTTQNGTISFSEKMRILGSGFVGIGTSSPSQKLSIADGNLVLQTSTTDKVLIQSSGTASAGMITMSASNGNNSLYIRASDATNKAGEILFYDPTTNLKTMELDGDWNTTGKSRIVVDELQITGGADLAEYFKVDSKVKVEPGTILSVMSDGSAKLQIAEKAYDHKVVGVISGANGVSPGLMLQQKGVASVDGDYPIAITGRVYVKADATKWSIKAGDLLTTSDMKGYAMRAKNYKKAQGAIIGKALTDLNEGTGMVLVLLGVK
;
A
#
# COMPACT_ATOMS: atom_id res chain seq x y z
N MET A 1 46.39 -12.78 -92.54
CA MET A 1 46.86 -13.93 -91.75
C MET A 1 47.31 -13.45 -90.38
N LYS A 2 46.92 -14.22 -89.34
CA LYS A 2 47.43 -14.27 -87.95
C LYS A 2 47.13 -13.11 -87.00
N LYS A 3 46.41 -13.48 -85.93
CA LYS A 3 46.10 -12.75 -84.69
C LYS A 3 47.38 -12.53 -83.86
N ILE A 4 47.46 -11.42 -83.14
CA ILE A 4 48.18 -11.31 -81.86
C ILE A 4 47.20 -10.70 -80.87
N ILE A 5 46.82 -11.50 -79.87
CA ILE A 5 46.06 -11.08 -78.70
C ILE A 5 47.10 -10.67 -77.64
N LEU A 6 47.08 -9.41 -77.22
CA LEU A 6 47.88 -8.93 -76.09
C LEU A 6 46.92 -8.67 -74.93
N THR A 7 46.97 -9.55 -73.93
CA THR A 7 46.14 -9.49 -72.72
C THR A 7 46.74 -8.46 -71.77
N CYS A 8 46.12 -7.29 -71.63
CA CYS A 8 46.49 -6.34 -70.57
C CYS A 8 45.94 -6.85 -69.22
N ILE A 9 46.84 -7.23 -68.31
CA ILE A 9 46.52 -7.47 -66.91
C ILE A 9 46.34 -6.10 -66.24
N ALA A 10 45.10 -5.73 -65.93
CA ALA A 10 44.82 -4.60 -65.06
C ALA A 10 45.07 -5.03 -63.61
N ILE A 11 46.20 -4.63 -63.04
CA ILE A 11 46.46 -4.75 -61.60
C ILE A 11 45.72 -3.59 -60.93
N ALA A 12 44.55 -3.86 -60.36
CA ALA A 12 43.86 -2.90 -59.51
C ALA A 12 44.57 -2.80 -58.16
N PHE A 13 45.32 -1.71 -57.94
CA PHE A 13 45.75 -1.34 -56.59
C PHE A 13 44.52 -0.90 -55.80
N GLY A 14 44.03 -1.77 -54.91
CA GLY A 14 43.08 -1.37 -53.88
C GLY A 14 43.77 -0.39 -52.93
N ALA A 15 43.46 0.90 -53.06
CA ALA A 15 43.82 1.89 -52.05
C ALA A 15 43.01 1.59 -50.79
N ASN A 16 43.67 1.05 -49.77
CA ASN A 16 43.11 1.00 -48.41
C ASN A 16 43.09 2.44 -47.89
N ALA A 17 41.91 3.08 -47.94
CA ALA A 17 41.69 4.27 -47.15
C ALA A 17 41.76 3.87 -45.67
N ILE A 18 42.68 4.50 -44.95
CA ILE A 18 42.79 4.45 -43.50
C ILE A 18 41.39 4.76 -42.94
N ALA A 19 40.84 3.90 -42.09
CA ALA A 19 39.62 4.19 -41.35
C ALA A 19 39.92 5.32 -40.34
N GLN A 20 39.97 6.55 -40.85
CA GLN A 20 39.83 7.78 -40.10
C GLN A 20 38.34 8.13 -40.18
N SER A 21 37.72 8.41 -39.04
CA SER A 21 36.30 8.76 -38.90
C SER A 21 35.74 9.48 -40.13
N THR A 22 34.76 8.88 -40.82
CA THR A 22 34.03 9.58 -41.88
C THR A 22 33.12 10.62 -41.23
N LEU A 23 33.57 11.87 -41.18
CA LEU A 23 32.75 13.00 -40.76
C LEU A 23 31.85 13.39 -41.93
N ILE A 24 30.57 13.01 -41.88
CA ILE A 24 29.57 13.57 -42.79
C ILE A 24 29.31 15.00 -42.33
N THR A 25 29.97 15.97 -42.97
CA THR A 25 29.67 17.39 -42.78
C THR A 25 28.57 17.75 -43.78
N PRO A 26 27.34 18.08 -43.33
CA PRO A 26 26.30 18.54 -44.23
C PRO A 26 26.80 19.79 -44.96
N GLY A 27 26.94 19.71 -46.28
CA GLY A 27 27.31 20.85 -47.10
C GLY A 27 26.19 21.88 -47.14
N ASN A 28 26.54 23.16 -47.19
CA ASN A 28 25.63 24.31 -47.08
C ASN A 28 24.70 24.49 -48.28
N GLN A 29 24.51 23.48 -49.14
CA GLN A 29 23.83 23.64 -50.43
C GLN A 29 23.01 22.39 -50.72
N GLU A 30 21.80 22.37 -50.17
CA GLU A 30 20.54 22.18 -50.89
C GLU A 30 19.44 22.05 -49.83
N SER A 31 18.62 23.08 -49.78
CA SER A 31 17.55 23.30 -48.83
C SER A 31 16.50 22.19 -48.88
N ARG A 32 16.49 21.33 -47.86
CA ARG A 32 15.25 20.79 -47.28
C ARG A 32 15.27 21.06 -45.77
N ASN A 33 14.78 22.24 -45.38
CA ASN A 33 14.10 22.55 -44.11
C ASN A 33 13.92 21.30 -43.20
N PHE A 34 14.58 21.04 -42.06
CA PHE A 34 15.28 21.86 -41.06
C PHE A 34 16.22 20.97 -40.18
N ALA A 35 17.17 20.19 -40.70
CA ALA A 35 18.22 19.54 -39.88
C ALA A 35 19.28 18.80 -40.74
N PRO A 36 20.49 18.56 -40.22
CA PRO A 36 21.43 17.61 -40.83
C PRO A 36 21.00 16.16 -40.55
N ASP A 37 20.28 15.56 -41.48
CA ASP A 37 19.80 14.17 -41.34
C ASP A 37 20.71 13.17 -42.07
N LEU A 38 20.95 12.02 -41.43
CA LEU A 38 21.41 10.81 -42.12
C LEU A 38 20.18 9.96 -42.48
N ILE A 39 19.77 10.02 -43.75
CA ILE A 39 18.61 9.27 -44.25
C ILE A 39 19.09 8.01 -44.97
N LEU A 40 18.65 6.85 -44.49
CA LEU A 40 18.91 5.53 -45.10
C LEU A 40 17.61 4.96 -45.68
N THR A 41 17.48 4.92 -47.01
CA THR A 41 16.31 4.35 -47.69
C THR A 41 16.66 3.02 -48.37
N SER A 42 15.88 1.98 -48.11
CA SER A 42 16.03 0.66 -48.74
C SER A 42 14.71 -0.12 -48.72
N THR A 43 14.58 -1.13 -49.58
CA THR A 43 13.52 -2.15 -49.48
C THR A 43 13.82 -3.23 -48.43
N ASN A 44 15.08 -3.32 -47.99
CA ASN A 44 15.52 -4.15 -46.85
C ASN A 44 15.60 -3.29 -45.57
N ILE A 45 15.76 -3.93 -44.40
CA ILE A 45 15.89 -3.22 -43.11
C ILE A 45 17.18 -2.38 -43.13
N PRO A 46 17.10 -1.04 -43.00
CA PRO A 46 18.28 -0.22 -42.79
C PRO A 46 18.85 -0.49 -41.39
N GLU A 47 20.16 -0.75 -41.30
CA GLU A 47 20.85 -1.07 -40.05
C GLU A 47 21.98 -0.08 -39.75
N LEU A 48 22.08 0.35 -38.49
CA LEU A 48 23.33 0.85 -37.93
C LEU A 48 24.07 -0.34 -37.30
N ARG A 49 25.18 -0.75 -37.90
CA ARG A 49 25.93 -1.93 -37.45
C ARG A 49 27.33 -1.55 -36.97
N GLY A 50 27.61 -1.81 -35.70
CA GLY A 50 28.98 -1.84 -35.17
C GLY A 50 29.59 -3.23 -35.36
N GLN A 51 30.75 -3.32 -36.01
CA GLN A 51 31.54 -4.54 -36.10
C GLN A 51 32.92 -4.27 -35.53
N ARG A 52 33.22 -4.94 -34.41
CA ARG A 52 34.52 -4.85 -33.76
C ARG A 52 35.14 -6.24 -33.63
N SER A 53 36.39 -6.36 -34.04
CA SER A 53 37.29 -7.44 -33.64
C SER A 53 38.41 -6.85 -32.78
N ALA A 54 39.07 -7.68 -31.98
CA ALA A 54 40.40 -7.35 -31.49
C ALA A 54 41.46 -7.77 -32.54
N GLY A 55 42.73 -7.74 -32.15
CA GLY A 55 43.85 -8.08 -33.04
C GLY A 55 44.10 -6.99 -34.08
N VAL A 56 44.62 -7.38 -35.24
CA VAL A 56 44.87 -6.48 -36.37
C VAL A 56 43.90 -6.79 -37.50
N LEU A 57 43.67 -5.85 -38.40
CA LEU A 57 42.71 -6.01 -39.50
C LEU A 57 43.00 -7.25 -40.38
N ALA A 58 44.28 -7.55 -40.60
CA ALA A 58 44.71 -8.70 -41.40
C ALA A 58 44.57 -10.05 -40.66
N ALA A 59 44.37 -10.03 -39.34
CA ALA A 59 44.23 -11.21 -38.49
C ALA A 59 43.33 -10.87 -37.28
N PRO A 60 42.01 -10.71 -37.50
CA PRO A 60 41.09 -10.32 -36.44
C PRO A 60 40.99 -11.42 -35.39
N THR A 61 40.97 -11.01 -34.12
CA THR A 61 40.75 -11.92 -32.99
C THR A 61 39.44 -11.59 -32.28
N ALA A 62 39.00 -12.50 -31.41
CA ALA A 62 37.84 -12.29 -30.57
C ALA A 62 37.96 -11.00 -29.74
N VAL A 63 36.85 -10.27 -29.60
CA VAL A 63 36.75 -9.17 -28.63
C VAL A 63 36.92 -9.71 -27.21
N THR A 64 37.65 -8.98 -26.37
CA THR A 64 37.87 -9.32 -24.97
C THR A 64 36.77 -8.72 -24.09
N ASN A 65 36.71 -9.11 -22.81
CA ASN A 65 35.85 -8.46 -21.83
C ASN A 65 36.01 -6.91 -21.88
N ASN A 66 34.89 -6.20 -21.70
CA ASN A 66 34.76 -4.75 -21.72
C ASN A 66 35.11 -4.07 -23.06
N SER A 67 35.12 -4.81 -24.17
CA SER A 67 35.29 -4.22 -25.50
C SER A 67 34.02 -3.47 -25.90
N SER A 68 34.16 -2.20 -26.28
CA SER A 68 33.03 -1.43 -26.83
C SER A 68 32.78 -1.83 -28.28
N LEU A 69 31.69 -2.56 -28.53
CA LEU A 69 31.30 -3.13 -29.82
C LEU A 69 30.71 -2.06 -30.74
N LEU A 70 29.89 -1.18 -30.17
CA LEU A 70 29.31 0.01 -30.80
C LEU A 70 29.18 1.09 -29.73
N GLN A 71 29.42 2.34 -30.10
CA GLN A 71 29.15 3.50 -29.27
C GLN A 71 28.40 4.55 -30.06
N VAL A 72 27.36 5.11 -29.46
CA VAL A 72 26.68 6.31 -29.93
C VAL A 72 27.04 7.42 -28.96
N ASN A 73 27.79 8.41 -29.43
CA ASN A 73 28.28 9.53 -28.63
C ASN A 73 27.66 10.83 -29.10
N ALA A 74 27.19 11.66 -28.16
CA ALA A 74 26.65 12.97 -28.45
C ALA A 74 27.69 14.03 -28.05
N PHE A 75 28.30 14.69 -29.04
CA PHE A 75 29.25 15.77 -28.82
C PHE A 75 28.58 17.14 -28.98
N GLY A 76 28.91 18.07 -28.10
CA GLY A 76 28.48 19.47 -28.17
C GLY A 76 29.67 20.43 -28.14
N HIS A 77 29.59 21.54 -28.86
CA HIS A 77 30.62 22.59 -28.82
C HIS A 77 30.39 23.53 -27.63
N THR A 78 31.41 23.76 -26.82
CA THR A 78 31.32 24.62 -25.61
C THR A 78 31.76 26.07 -25.84
N GLY A 79 32.15 26.41 -27.07
CA GLY A 79 32.79 27.68 -27.42
C GLY A 79 34.31 27.56 -27.56
N THR A 80 34.92 26.52 -26.99
CA THR A 80 36.36 26.23 -27.09
C THR A 80 36.67 24.91 -27.79
N GLY A 81 35.73 23.97 -27.83
CA GLY A 81 35.88 22.70 -28.53
C GLY A 81 34.64 21.82 -28.43
N PHE A 82 34.65 20.69 -29.13
CA PHE A 82 33.63 19.66 -29.03
C PHE A 82 33.95 18.69 -27.90
N PHE A 83 32.98 18.46 -27.02
CA PHE A 83 33.09 17.55 -25.87
C PHE A 83 31.91 16.59 -25.83
N ASN A 84 32.13 15.37 -25.35
CA ASN A 84 31.09 14.37 -25.22
C ASN A 84 30.18 14.70 -24.02
N GLY A 85 28.87 14.79 -24.25
CA GLY A 85 27.89 15.08 -23.20
C GLY A 85 27.13 13.84 -22.72
N SER A 86 26.93 12.85 -23.59
CA SER A 86 26.22 11.60 -23.27
C SER A 86 26.60 10.47 -24.22
N GLN A 87 26.43 9.23 -23.75
CA GLN A 87 26.83 8.03 -24.47
C GLN A 87 25.82 6.89 -24.26
N ILE A 88 25.59 6.14 -25.34
CA ILE A 88 25.08 4.77 -25.28
C ILE A 88 26.21 3.83 -25.73
N ARG A 89 26.58 2.88 -24.88
CA ARG A 89 27.68 1.95 -25.12
C ARG A 89 27.17 0.51 -25.10
N PHE A 90 27.48 -0.22 -26.16
CA PHE A 90 27.27 -1.66 -26.26
C PHE A 90 28.61 -2.33 -26.01
N ALA A 91 28.74 -3.10 -24.93
CA ALA A 91 30.02 -3.65 -24.50
C ALA A 91 29.93 -5.16 -24.28
N SER A 92 30.98 -5.90 -24.66
CA SER A 92 31.13 -7.30 -24.26
C SER A 92 31.41 -7.41 -22.76
N THR A 93 30.86 -8.43 -22.11
CA THR A 93 31.09 -8.72 -20.67
C THR A 93 31.96 -9.95 -20.44
N GLU A 94 32.44 -10.54 -21.54
CA GLU A 94 33.37 -11.66 -21.56
C GLU A 94 34.20 -11.63 -22.85
N THR A 95 35.24 -12.46 -22.92
CA THR A 95 35.89 -12.73 -24.21
C THR A 95 34.95 -13.56 -25.05
N TRP A 96 34.58 -13.04 -26.22
CA TRP A 96 33.63 -13.72 -27.07
C TRP A 96 34.23 -14.99 -27.70
N THR A 97 33.42 -16.02 -27.76
CA THR A 97 33.69 -17.27 -28.47
C THR A 97 32.55 -17.54 -29.45
N PRO A 98 32.64 -18.59 -30.31
CA PRO A 98 31.52 -18.97 -31.15
C PRO A 98 30.22 -19.25 -30.36
N THR A 99 30.31 -19.67 -29.09
CA THR A 99 29.18 -20.09 -28.25
C THR A 99 28.88 -19.18 -27.04
N ALA A 100 29.74 -18.20 -26.73
CA ALA A 100 29.57 -17.28 -25.60
C ALA A 100 29.80 -15.83 -26.05
N ARG A 101 28.80 -14.97 -25.90
CA ARG A 101 28.78 -13.59 -26.43
C ARG A 101 28.08 -12.60 -25.49
N GLY A 102 28.30 -12.77 -24.19
CA GLY A 102 27.77 -11.88 -23.16
C GLY A 102 28.04 -10.41 -23.47
N SER A 103 27.03 -9.59 -23.29
CA SER A 103 27.11 -8.15 -23.51
C SER A 103 26.10 -7.39 -22.67
N ASP A 104 26.43 -6.14 -22.38
CA ASP A 104 25.59 -5.18 -21.67
C ASP A 104 25.35 -3.93 -22.54
N ILE A 105 24.31 -3.17 -22.17
CA ILE A 105 24.04 -1.83 -22.71
C ILE A 105 24.13 -0.83 -21.57
N GLU A 106 24.93 0.21 -21.74
CA GLU A 106 25.15 1.26 -20.75
C GLU A 106 24.70 2.62 -21.29
N PHE A 107 23.99 3.36 -20.45
CA PHE A 107 23.52 4.72 -20.71
C PHE A 107 24.22 5.67 -19.74
N SER A 108 24.98 6.63 -20.29
CA SER A 108 25.75 7.58 -19.51
C SER A 108 25.41 9.02 -19.87
N THR A 109 25.34 9.88 -18.87
CA THR A 109 25.05 11.31 -19.03
C THR A 109 25.93 12.17 -18.14
N THR A 110 26.07 13.45 -18.50
CA THR A 110 26.73 14.47 -17.68
C THR A 110 25.70 15.21 -16.84
N GLN A 111 25.96 15.38 -15.55
CA GLN A 111 25.11 16.18 -14.69
C GLN A 111 25.29 17.68 -14.98
N ASN A 112 24.20 18.46 -14.93
CA ASN A 112 24.26 19.90 -15.10
C ASN A 112 25.29 20.54 -14.14
N GLY A 113 26.09 21.47 -14.66
CA GLY A 113 27.15 22.14 -13.88
C GLY A 113 28.43 21.31 -13.70
N THR A 114 28.54 20.14 -14.34
CA THR A 114 29.72 19.27 -14.27
C THR A 114 30.25 18.93 -15.66
N ILE A 115 31.44 18.31 -15.70
CA ILE A 115 32.06 17.79 -16.94
C ILE A 115 32.26 16.27 -16.90
N SER A 116 31.99 15.64 -15.76
CA SER A 116 32.17 14.20 -15.57
C SER A 116 30.87 13.50 -15.93
N PHE A 117 30.86 12.78 -17.04
CA PHE A 117 29.76 11.89 -17.37
C PHE A 117 29.94 10.53 -16.67
N SER A 118 28.85 9.95 -16.19
CA SER A 118 28.85 8.65 -15.51
C SER A 118 27.70 7.80 -16.02
N GLU A 119 27.80 6.48 -15.82
CA GLU A 119 26.69 5.56 -16.02
C GLU A 119 25.51 5.96 -15.12
N LYS A 120 24.30 5.96 -15.70
CA LYS A 120 23.04 6.23 -14.99
C LYS A 120 22.06 5.07 -15.09
N MET A 121 22.12 4.30 -16.17
CA MET A 121 21.31 3.11 -16.36
C MET A 121 22.11 2.05 -17.14
N ARG A 122 21.85 0.78 -16.84
CA ARG A 122 22.39 -0.36 -17.58
C ARG A 122 21.37 -1.47 -17.73
N ILE A 123 21.52 -2.23 -18.80
CA ILE A 123 20.88 -3.53 -19.00
C ILE A 123 22.00 -4.58 -19.06
N LEU A 124 21.98 -5.52 -18.12
CA LEU A 124 22.91 -6.66 -18.11
C LEU A 124 22.54 -7.71 -19.17
N GLY A 125 23.49 -8.51 -19.61
CA GLY A 125 23.25 -9.70 -20.44
C GLY A 125 22.28 -10.72 -19.80
N SER A 126 22.12 -10.69 -18.46
CA SER A 126 21.11 -11.47 -17.72
C SER A 126 19.69 -10.88 -17.79
N GLY A 127 19.52 -9.73 -18.44
CA GLY A 127 18.26 -8.99 -18.56
C GLY A 127 17.86 -8.21 -17.32
N PHE A 128 18.81 -7.89 -16.43
CA PHE A 128 18.56 -7.05 -15.25
C PHE A 128 18.81 -5.59 -15.60
N VAL A 129 17.90 -4.72 -15.18
CA VAL A 129 17.98 -3.28 -15.40
C VAL A 129 18.42 -2.60 -14.10
N GLY A 130 19.53 -1.87 -14.15
CA GLY A 130 19.98 -1.00 -13.06
C GLY A 130 19.72 0.46 -13.40
N ILE A 131 19.20 1.24 -12.44
CA ILE A 131 19.14 2.70 -12.48
C ILE A 131 19.89 3.21 -11.25
N GLY A 132 20.93 4.01 -11.46
CA GLY A 132 21.84 4.45 -10.39
C GLY A 132 22.79 3.35 -9.86
N THR A 133 22.78 2.14 -10.44
CA THR A 133 23.66 1.04 -10.05
C THR A 133 24.15 0.25 -11.26
N SER A 134 25.42 -0.14 -11.26
CA SER A 134 26.05 -1.01 -12.27
C SER A 134 25.92 -2.51 -11.92
N SER A 135 25.35 -2.85 -10.77
CA SER A 135 25.25 -4.22 -10.27
C SER A 135 23.84 -4.52 -9.74
N PRO A 136 22.81 -4.46 -10.62
CA PRO A 136 21.45 -4.79 -10.22
C PRO A 136 21.36 -6.23 -9.71
N SER A 137 20.69 -6.44 -8.56
CA SER A 137 20.48 -7.77 -7.96
C SER A 137 19.10 -8.35 -8.24
N GLN A 138 18.20 -7.51 -8.79
CA GLN A 138 16.84 -7.84 -9.19
C GLN A 138 16.60 -7.44 -10.65
N LYS A 139 15.50 -7.93 -11.24
CA LYS A 139 15.09 -7.60 -12.62
C LYS A 139 15.07 -6.08 -12.88
N LEU A 140 14.63 -5.31 -11.89
CA LEU A 140 14.80 -3.86 -11.84
C LEU A 140 15.39 -3.50 -10.48
N SER A 141 16.54 -2.82 -10.47
CA SER A 141 17.15 -2.27 -9.26
C SER A 141 17.33 -0.76 -9.41
N ILE A 142 16.83 0.00 -8.44
CA ILE A 142 17.01 1.46 -8.37
C ILE A 142 17.83 1.75 -7.12
N ALA A 143 19.00 2.36 -7.26
CA ALA A 143 19.86 2.75 -6.16
C ALA A 143 19.80 4.27 -5.93
N ASP A 144 19.97 4.68 -4.67
CA ASP A 144 20.11 6.08 -4.24
C ASP A 144 18.98 7.02 -4.73
N GLY A 145 17.76 6.49 -4.88
CA GLY A 145 16.61 7.25 -5.36
C GLY A 145 15.26 6.60 -5.01
N ASN A 146 14.18 7.33 -5.31
CA ASN A 146 12.81 6.89 -5.10
C ASN A 146 12.20 6.35 -6.40
N LEU A 147 11.35 5.33 -6.31
CA LEU A 147 10.44 4.95 -7.40
C LEU A 147 9.13 5.72 -7.25
N VAL A 148 8.80 6.57 -8.23
CA VAL A 148 7.52 7.28 -8.30
C VAL A 148 6.67 6.65 -9.39
N LEU A 149 5.52 6.08 -9.01
CA LEU A 149 4.53 5.55 -9.94
C LEU A 149 3.35 6.52 -10.02
N GLN A 150 3.31 7.34 -11.08
CA GLN A 150 2.24 8.32 -11.31
C GLN A 150 1.33 7.86 -12.45
N THR A 151 0.04 8.06 -12.24
CA THR A 151 -1.01 7.47 -13.06
C THR A 151 -2.18 8.43 -13.20
N SER A 152 -2.74 8.61 -14.39
CA SER A 152 -3.52 9.82 -14.70
C SER A 152 -5.01 9.76 -14.39
N THR A 153 -5.65 8.58 -14.22
CA THR A 153 -7.12 8.57 -14.12
C THR A 153 -7.76 7.54 -13.19
N THR A 154 -7.22 6.34 -12.95
CA THR A 154 -7.90 5.31 -12.08
C THR A 154 -6.98 4.16 -11.63
N ASP A 155 -5.67 4.37 -11.51
CA ASP A 155 -4.76 3.25 -11.69
C ASP A 155 -4.36 2.57 -10.36
N LYS A 156 -4.16 1.27 -10.47
CA LYS A 156 -3.73 0.38 -9.40
C LYS A 156 -2.23 0.12 -9.56
N VAL A 157 -1.47 0.17 -8.47
CA VAL A 157 -0.18 -0.52 -8.42
C VAL A 157 -0.49 -2.00 -8.20
N LEU A 158 -0.44 -2.78 -9.28
CA LEU A 158 -0.72 -4.22 -9.23
C LEU A 158 0.54 -4.97 -8.82
N ILE A 159 0.54 -5.49 -7.61
CA ILE A 159 1.59 -6.38 -7.10
C ILE A 159 0.98 -7.77 -7.02
N GLN A 160 1.26 -8.57 -8.04
CA GLN A 160 0.74 -9.92 -8.19
C GLN A 160 1.88 -10.91 -8.39
N SER A 161 1.71 -12.10 -7.83
CA SER A 161 2.47 -13.27 -8.26
C SER A 161 1.57 -14.07 -9.20
N SER A 162 2.11 -14.49 -10.34
CA SER A 162 1.42 -15.34 -11.32
C SER A 162 1.58 -16.84 -11.03
N GLY A 163 2.33 -17.21 -9.99
CA GLY A 163 2.55 -18.59 -9.59
C GLY A 163 1.49 -19.09 -8.60
N THR A 164 1.05 -20.34 -8.76
CA THR A 164 0.05 -20.99 -7.88
C THR A 164 0.49 -21.17 -6.43
N ALA A 165 1.76 -20.88 -6.11
CA ALA A 165 2.37 -21.08 -4.80
C ALA A 165 2.86 -19.78 -4.13
N SER A 166 2.61 -18.60 -4.71
CA SER A 166 3.06 -17.34 -4.10
C SER A 166 1.99 -16.27 -4.21
N ALA A 167 1.71 -15.63 -3.08
CA ALA A 167 0.86 -14.47 -3.02
C ALA A 167 1.59 -13.23 -3.57
N GLY A 168 0.82 -12.25 -4.06
CA GLY A 168 1.34 -10.89 -4.19
C GLY A 168 1.76 -10.38 -2.82
N MET A 169 2.97 -9.85 -2.70
CA MET A 169 3.56 -9.42 -1.44
C MET A 169 4.13 -8.01 -1.55
N ILE A 170 3.89 -7.21 -0.51
CA ILE A 170 4.57 -5.95 -0.25
C ILE A 170 5.36 -6.12 1.04
N THR A 171 6.66 -5.86 0.95
CA THR A 171 7.56 -5.90 2.10
C THR A 171 8.23 -4.55 2.22
N MET A 172 8.09 -3.93 3.39
CA MET A 172 8.85 -2.75 3.75
C MET A 172 9.81 -3.18 4.86
N SER A 173 11.11 -3.02 4.60
CA SER A 173 12.17 -3.43 5.51
C SER A 173 12.85 -2.20 6.11
N ALA A 174 13.23 -2.29 7.38
CA ALA A 174 14.12 -1.33 8.01
C ALA A 174 15.54 -1.45 7.42
N SER A 175 16.41 -0.48 7.73
CA SER A 175 17.79 -0.44 7.23
C SER A 175 18.65 -1.62 7.66
N ASN A 176 18.23 -2.37 8.69
CA ASN A 176 18.88 -3.60 9.14
C ASN A 176 18.45 -4.85 8.35
N GLY A 177 17.58 -4.70 7.34
CA GLY A 177 17.07 -5.78 6.51
C GLY A 177 15.85 -6.51 7.08
N ASN A 178 15.48 -6.28 8.35
CA ASN A 178 14.28 -6.87 8.94
C ASN A 178 13.03 -6.15 8.44
N ASN A 179 11.92 -6.88 8.41
CA ASN A 179 10.64 -6.30 8.00
C ASN A 179 10.13 -5.34 9.07
N SER A 180 9.50 -4.25 8.65
CA SER A 180 8.71 -3.36 9.50
C SER A 180 7.22 -3.47 9.17
N LEU A 181 6.89 -3.70 7.90
CA LEU A 181 5.53 -3.96 7.42
C LEU A 181 5.54 -5.08 6.38
N TYR A 182 4.58 -5.99 6.51
CA TYR A 182 4.38 -7.10 5.60
C TYR A 182 2.90 -7.17 5.21
N ILE A 183 2.62 -7.05 3.92
CA ILE A 183 1.27 -7.20 3.35
C ILE A 183 1.32 -8.35 2.35
N ARG A 184 0.43 -9.32 2.51
CA ARG A 184 0.40 -10.50 1.65
C ARG A 184 -1.03 -10.81 1.24
N ALA A 185 -1.22 -11.08 -0.04
CA ALA A 185 -2.49 -11.60 -0.55
C ALA A 185 -2.72 -13.06 -0.12
N SER A 186 -3.93 -13.57 -0.33
CA SER A 186 -4.18 -15.02 -0.20
C SER A 186 -3.28 -15.82 -1.15
N ASP A 187 -2.90 -17.02 -0.73
CA ASP A 187 -2.30 -18.02 -1.62
C ASP A 187 -3.14 -19.31 -1.63
N ALA A 188 -2.64 -20.38 -2.23
CA ALA A 188 -3.38 -21.65 -2.28
C ALA A 188 -3.61 -22.28 -0.89
N THR A 189 -2.87 -21.86 0.14
CA THR A 189 -2.93 -22.39 1.50
C THR A 189 -3.70 -21.47 2.47
N ASN A 190 -3.64 -20.15 2.26
CA ASN A 190 -4.32 -19.12 3.04
C ASN A 190 -5.55 -18.61 2.27
N LYS A 191 -6.75 -18.79 2.84
CA LYS A 191 -7.99 -18.38 2.14
C LYS A 191 -8.19 -16.86 2.10
N ALA A 192 -7.36 -16.09 2.81
CA ALA A 192 -7.42 -14.63 2.87
C ALA A 192 -6.02 -14.01 3.00
N GLY A 193 -5.94 -12.69 2.81
CA GLY A 193 -4.71 -11.93 2.98
C GLY A 193 -4.45 -11.48 4.43
N GLU A 194 -3.26 -10.96 4.67
CA GLU A 194 -2.78 -10.51 5.98
C GLU A 194 -2.01 -9.18 5.89
N ILE A 195 -2.03 -8.43 7.00
CA ILE A 195 -1.17 -7.27 7.25
C ILE A 195 -0.51 -7.45 8.62
N LEU A 196 0.83 -7.44 8.62
CA LEU A 196 1.64 -7.67 9.82
C LEU A 196 2.59 -6.49 10.04
N PHE A 197 2.62 -5.99 11.27
CA PHE A 197 3.59 -5.00 11.73
C PHE A 197 4.62 -5.68 12.61
N TYR A 198 5.88 -5.32 12.43
CA TYR A 198 7.00 -5.89 13.16
C TYR A 198 7.79 -4.78 13.87
N ASP A 199 8.32 -5.11 15.04
CA ASP A 199 9.48 -4.39 15.56
C ASP A 199 10.72 -4.88 14.80
N PRO A 200 11.35 -4.04 13.97
CA PRO A 200 12.49 -4.46 13.17
C PRO A 200 13.74 -4.78 14.02
N THR A 201 13.77 -4.41 15.30
CA THR A 201 14.89 -4.70 16.21
C THR A 201 14.81 -6.13 16.72
N THR A 202 13.63 -6.56 17.14
CA THR A 202 13.39 -7.90 17.71
C THR A 202 12.86 -8.90 16.69
N ASN A 203 12.39 -8.43 15.53
CA ASN A 203 11.69 -9.20 14.50
C ASN A 203 10.40 -9.88 15.01
N LEU A 204 9.81 -9.35 16.08
CA LEU A 204 8.55 -9.82 16.64
C LEU A 204 7.37 -9.04 16.05
N LYS A 205 6.23 -9.73 15.88
CA LYS A 205 4.98 -9.09 15.47
C LYS A 205 4.45 -8.21 16.60
N THR A 206 4.14 -6.96 16.29
CA THR A 206 3.50 -6.01 17.22
C THR A 206 2.01 -5.84 16.94
N MET A 207 1.58 -6.10 15.70
CA MET A 207 0.18 -6.12 15.31
C MET A 207 -0.03 -7.07 14.11
N GLU A 208 -1.17 -7.74 14.09
CA GLU A 208 -1.58 -8.65 13.03
C GLU A 208 -3.05 -8.46 12.69
N LEU A 209 -3.32 -8.30 11.39
CA LEU A 209 -4.64 -8.30 10.77
C LEU A 209 -4.67 -9.51 9.83
N ASP A 210 -5.30 -10.59 10.28
CA ASP A 210 -5.36 -11.85 9.54
C ASP A 210 -6.80 -12.07 9.06
N GLY A 211 -6.97 -12.24 7.75
CA GLY A 211 -8.28 -12.51 7.15
C GLY A 211 -8.80 -13.92 7.41
N ASP A 212 -7.92 -14.89 7.69
CA ASP A 212 -8.23 -16.31 7.88
C ASP A 212 -7.40 -16.91 9.03
N TRP A 213 -7.68 -16.42 10.23
CA TRP A 213 -6.99 -16.83 11.45
C TRP A 213 -7.04 -18.34 11.64
N ASN A 214 -5.86 -18.96 11.71
CA ASN A 214 -5.69 -20.40 11.84
C ASN A 214 -6.50 -21.22 10.81
N THR A 215 -6.71 -20.70 9.59
CA THR A 215 -7.46 -21.38 8.51
C THR A 215 -8.94 -21.69 8.82
N THR A 216 -9.51 -20.97 9.79
CA THR A 216 -10.89 -21.20 10.30
C THR A 216 -11.99 -20.59 9.45
N GLY A 217 -11.65 -19.81 8.44
CA GLY A 217 -12.53 -18.95 7.65
C GLY A 217 -12.96 -17.67 8.38
N LYS A 218 -12.29 -17.31 9.48
CA LYS A 218 -12.62 -16.13 10.30
C LYS A 218 -11.42 -15.22 10.43
N SER A 219 -11.65 -13.92 10.33
CA SER A 219 -10.59 -12.92 10.52
C SER A 219 -10.32 -12.65 12.00
N ARG A 220 -9.11 -12.17 12.31
CA ARG A 220 -8.69 -11.75 13.65
C ARG A 220 -7.77 -10.53 13.58
N ILE A 221 -7.93 -9.66 14.57
CA ILE A 221 -6.98 -8.59 14.89
C ILE A 221 -6.26 -8.99 16.18
N VAL A 222 -4.94 -9.01 16.17
CA VAL A 222 -4.10 -9.21 17.35
C VAL A 222 -3.24 -7.97 17.54
N VAL A 223 -3.34 -7.37 18.72
CA VAL A 223 -2.63 -6.15 19.11
C VAL A 223 -2.48 -6.16 20.64
N ASP A 224 -1.39 -5.59 21.15
CA ASP A 224 -1.15 -5.51 22.59
C ASP A 224 -2.11 -4.54 23.30
N GLU A 225 -2.35 -3.38 22.67
CA GLU A 225 -3.24 -2.33 23.20
C GLU A 225 -4.13 -1.75 22.10
N LEU A 226 -5.43 -1.65 22.37
CA LEU A 226 -6.41 -1.00 21.51
C LEU A 226 -6.99 0.24 22.21
N GLN A 227 -6.62 1.42 21.73
CA GLN A 227 -7.20 2.68 22.18
C GLN A 227 -8.37 3.10 21.28
N ILE A 228 -9.53 3.37 21.89
CA ILE A 228 -10.74 3.83 21.19
C ILE A 228 -11.04 5.26 21.61
N THR A 229 -11.10 6.18 20.63
CA THR A 229 -11.30 7.62 20.87
C THR A 229 -12.66 8.15 20.39
N GLY A 230 -13.47 7.28 19.76
CA GLY A 230 -14.75 7.66 19.14
C GLY A 230 -15.99 7.46 20.00
N GLY A 231 -15.90 6.84 21.19
CA GLY A 231 -17.06 6.53 22.01
C GLY A 231 -16.75 6.28 23.48
N ALA A 232 -17.80 6.14 24.31
CA ALA A 232 -17.68 6.21 25.78
C ALA A 232 -18.26 5.02 26.56
N ASP A 233 -18.92 4.10 25.87
CA ASP A 233 -19.57 2.92 26.44
C ASP A 233 -19.27 1.63 25.67
N LEU A 234 -19.48 0.50 26.34
CA LEU A 234 -19.50 -0.82 25.73
C LEU A 234 -20.96 -1.23 25.59
N ALA A 235 -21.37 -1.45 24.34
CA ALA A 235 -22.72 -1.79 23.98
C ALA A 235 -22.79 -3.13 23.25
N GLU A 236 -23.90 -3.82 23.42
CA GLU A 236 -24.23 -5.05 22.69
C GLU A 236 -25.57 -4.88 21.99
N TYR A 237 -25.71 -5.50 20.83
CA TYR A 237 -26.97 -5.49 20.10
C TYR A 237 -28.00 -6.43 20.71
N PHE A 238 -29.17 -5.89 21.05
CA PHE A 238 -30.32 -6.67 21.51
C PHE A 238 -31.51 -6.55 20.59
N LYS A 239 -32.35 -7.58 20.58
CA LYS A 239 -33.71 -7.49 20.04
C LYS A 239 -34.59 -6.75 21.04
N VAL A 240 -35.32 -5.77 20.53
CA VAL A 240 -36.34 -5.04 21.27
C VAL A 240 -37.71 -5.44 20.72
N ASP A 241 -38.76 -5.42 21.54
CA ASP A 241 -40.13 -5.63 21.07
C ASP A 241 -40.42 -4.74 19.85
N SER A 242 -40.78 -5.37 18.73
CA SER A 242 -40.98 -4.71 17.43
C SER A 242 -42.14 -3.73 17.42
N LYS A 243 -43.00 -3.77 18.44
CA LYS A 243 -44.14 -2.88 18.60
C LYS A 243 -43.76 -1.46 19.02
N VAL A 244 -42.50 -1.22 19.41
CA VAL A 244 -42.08 0.08 19.94
C VAL A 244 -40.76 0.52 19.33
N LYS A 245 -40.77 1.68 18.65
CA LYS A 245 -39.54 2.37 18.28
C LYS A 245 -38.96 3.04 19.51
N VAL A 246 -37.71 2.72 19.80
CA VAL A 246 -37.02 3.20 21.00
C VAL A 246 -35.89 4.15 20.60
N GLU A 247 -35.68 5.18 21.41
CA GLU A 247 -34.69 6.23 21.14
C GLU A 247 -33.48 6.10 22.07
N PRO A 248 -32.30 6.60 21.68
CA PRO A 248 -31.16 6.69 22.59
C PRO A 248 -31.51 7.32 23.94
N GLY A 249 -30.90 6.80 25.00
CA GLY A 249 -31.13 7.20 26.39
C GLY A 249 -32.33 6.53 27.05
N THR A 250 -33.12 5.75 26.31
CA THR A 250 -34.25 4.98 26.86
C THR A 250 -33.72 3.76 27.62
N ILE A 251 -34.23 3.52 28.83
CA ILE A 251 -33.90 2.34 29.65
C ILE A 251 -34.77 1.15 29.25
N LEU A 252 -34.14 -0.02 29.13
CA LEU A 252 -34.83 -1.27 28.77
C LEU A 252 -34.70 -2.35 29.87
N SER A 253 -35.72 -3.18 29.94
CA SER A 253 -35.82 -4.35 30.81
C SER A 253 -36.06 -5.62 29.98
N VAL A 254 -35.66 -6.79 30.50
CA VAL A 254 -35.96 -8.09 29.89
C VAL A 254 -37.46 -8.36 29.88
N MET A 255 -37.98 -8.85 28.75
CA MET A 255 -39.36 -9.33 28.64
C MET A 255 -39.57 -10.61 29.49
N SER A 256 -40.77 -10.75 30.06
CA SER A 256 -41.07 -11.89 30.96
C SER A 256 -41.53 -13.15 30.23
N ASP A 257 -41.56 -13.14 28.90
CA ASP A 257 -42.07 -14.21 28.04
C ASP A 257 -41.00 -15.26 27.66
N GLY A 258 -39.77 -15.10 28.16
CA GLY A 258 -38.65 -15.99 27.85
C GLY A 258 -38.06 -15.79 26.45
N SER A 259 -38.45 -14.75 25.71
CA SER A 259 -37.99 -14.49 24.34
C SER A 259 -36.55 -13.96 24.22
N ALA A 260 -35.90 -13.66 25.36
CA ALA A 260 -34.64 -12.93 25.45
C ALA A 260 -34.66 -11.53 24.78
N LYS A 261 -35.85 -10.99 24.49
CA LYS A 261 -36.02 -9.63 23.99
C LYS A 261 -36.12 -8.63 25.13
N LEU A 262 -35.87 -7.38 24.79
CA LEU A 262 -36.04 -6.24 25.70
C LEU A 262 -37.31 -5.46 25.39
N GLN A 263 -37.86 -4.84 26.42
CA GLN A 263 -38.96 -3.88 26.35
C GLN A 263 -38.57 -2.60 27.08
N ILE A 264 -39.29 -1.50 26.83
CA ILE A 264 -39.11 -0.28 27.63
C ILE A 264 -39.36 -0.60 29.10
N ALA A 265 -38.49 -0.12 30.00
CA ALA A 265 -38.72 -0.24 31.43
C ALA A 265 -39.93 0.61 31.85
N GLU A 266 -40.95 0.02 32.47
CA GLU A 266 -42.23 0.71 32.77
C GLU A 266 -42.53 0.85 34.26
N LYS A 267 -41.61 0.40 35.13
CA LYS A 267 -41.84 0.30 36.57
C LYS A 267 -40.63 0.79 37.36
N ALA A 268 -40.90 1.54 38.42
CA ALA A 268 -39.88 1.92 39.38
C ALA A 268 -39.24 0.71 40.08
N TYR A 269 -37.91 0.72 40.22
CA TYR A 269 -37.14 -0.37 40.83
C TYR A 269 -37.39 -1.72 40.14
N ASP A 270 -37.30 -1.76 38.82
CA ASP A 270 -37.44 -3.00 38.05
C ASP A 270 -36.14 -3.81 38.09
N HIS A 271 -36.23 -5.04 38.59
CA HIS A 271 -35.09 -5.96 38.74
C HIS A 271 -34.70 -6.63 37.41
N LYS A 272 -35.50 -6.42 36.36
CA LYS A 272 -35.25 -6.92 35.01
C LYS A 272 -34.48 -5.94 34.14
N VAL A 273 -34.07 -4.79 34.68
CA VAL A 273 -33.34 -3.77 33.94
C VAL A 273 -32.02 -4.33 33.41
N VAL A 274 -31.69 -4.00 32.16
CA VAL A 274 -30.48 -4.50 31.49
C VAL A 274 -29.50 -3.36 31.24
N GLY A 275 -29.98 -2.28 30.64
CA GLY A 275 -29.13 -1.20 30.18
C GLY A 275 -29.91 -0.10 29.49
N VAL A 276 -29.18 0.76 28.81
CA VAL A 276 -29.71 1.96 28.17
C VAL A 276 -29.36 1.95 26.70
N ILE A 277 -30.26 2.40 25.83
CA ILE A 277 -29.94 2.55 24.41
C ILE A 277 -28.84 3.60 24.25
N SER A 278 -27.71 3.19 23.69
CA SER A 278 -26.56 4.07 23.46
C SER A 278 -26.81 5.08 22.33
N GLY A 279 -25.99 6.14 22.25
CA GLY A 279 -26.09 7.16 21.20
C GLY A 279 -26.74 8.48 21.62
N ALA A 280 -27.19 8.62 22.87
CA ALA A 280 -27.89 9.82 23.31
C ALA A 280 -26.94 11.01 23.43
N ASN A 281 -27.46 12.20 23.11
CA ASN A 281 -26.74 13.48 23.19
C ASN A 281 -25.40 13.50 22.41
N GLY A 282 -25.33 12.76 21.30
CA GLY A 282 -24.16 12.71 20.42
C GLY A 282 -23.00 11.84 20.91
N VAL A 283 -23.17 11.07 21.99
CA VAL A 283 -22.13 10.15 22.50
C VAL A 283 -22.34 8.77 21.90
N SER A 284 -21.40 8.33 21.06
CA SER A 284 -21.43 7.01 20.43
C SER A 284 -20.87 5.90 21.34
N PRO A 285 -21.27 4.63 21.11
CA PRO A 285 -20.56 3.45 21.61
C PRO A 285 -19.08 3.49 21.27
N GLY A 286 -18.22 3.15 22.24
CA GLY A 286 -16.80 2.91 22.01
C GLY A 286 -16.56 1.52 21.44
N LEU A 287 -17.14 0.50 22.09
CA LEU A 287 -17.07 -0.88 21.62
C LEU A 287 -18.47 -1.44 21.39
N MET A 288 -18.65 -2.09 20.24
CA MET A 288 -19.91 -2.74 19.87
C MET A 288 -19.71 -4.25 19.74
N LEU A 289 -20.56 -5.01 20.43
CA LEU A 289 -20.55 -6.48 20.38
C LEU A 289 -21.81 -6.98 19.65
N GLN A 290 -21.59 -7.90 18.71
CA GLN A 290 -22.66 -8.59 18.00
C GLN A 290 -22.13 -9.88 17.37
N GLN A 291 -22.95 -10.92 17.36
CA GLN A 291 -22.74 -12.07 16.49
C GLN A 291 -23.92 -12.22 15.53
N LYS A 292 -23.74 -11.73 14.30
CA LYS A 292 -24.77 -11.80 13.26
C LYS A 292 -25.07 -13.22 12.85
N GLY A 293 -26.34 -13.49 12.51
CA GLY A 293 -26.79 -14.78 12.01
C GLY A 293 -27.05 -15.84 13.09
N VAL A 294 -26.76 -15.54 14.36
CA VAL A 294 -27.13 -16.40 15.49
C VAL A 294 -28.38 -15.84 16.17
N ALA A 295 -29.54 -16.41 15.86
CA ALA A 295 -30.85 -15.83 16.19
C ALA A 295 -31.07 -15.48 17.68
N SER A 296 -30.36 -16.13 18.60
CA SER A 296 -30.44 -15.94 20.05
C SER A 296 -29.62 -14.74 20.58
N VAL A 297 -28.63 -14.25 19.84
CA VAL A 297 -27.74 -13.14 20.26
C VAL A 297 -27.59 -12.05 19.21
N ASP A 298 -28.26 -12.20 18.07
CA ASP A 298 -28.39 -11.15 17.07
C ASP A 298 -29.46 -10.13 17.49
N GLY A 299 -29.31 -8.87 17.10
CA GLY A 299 -30.16 -7.77 17.56
C GLY A 299 -30.04 -6.50 16.72
N ASP A 300 -30.93 -5.55 17.02
CA ASP A 300 -31.14 -4.35 16.18
C ASP A 300 -30.77 -3.06 16.91
N TYR A 301 -30.73 -3.06 18.24
CA TYR A 301 -30.49 -1.86 19.05
C TYR A 301 -29.23 -1.98 19.92
N PRO A 302 -28.37 -0.95 19.94
CA PRO A 302 -27.16 -0.93 20.76
C PRO A 302 -27.50 -0.58 22.20
N ILE A 303 -27.37 -1.55 23.10
CA ILE A 303 -27.65 -1.37 24.53
C ILE A 303 -26.33 -1.24 25.28
N ALA A 304 -26.09 -0.06 25.83
CA ALA A 304 -24.98 0.21 26.73
C ALA A 304 -25.15 -0.62 28.01
N ILE A 305 -24.15 -1.45 28.32
CA ILE A 305 -24.12 -2.29 29.52
C ILE A 305 -23.19 -1.65 30.56
N THR A 306 -22.11 -1.01 30.11
CA THR A 306 -21.14 -0.32 30.97
C THR A 306 -20.54 0.89 30.25
N GLY A 307 -20.00 1.84 31.02
CA GLY A 307 -19.40 3.08 30.52
C GLY A 307 -20.30 4.29 30.72
N ARG A 308 -19.96 5.39 30.05
CA ARG A 308 -20.66 6.69 30.23
C ARG A 308 -21.71 6.86 29.14
N VAL A 309 -22.97 6.94 29.55
CA VAL A 309 -24.11 7.08 28.64
C VAL A 309 -25.06 8.16 29.13
N TYR A 310 -25.70 8.89 28.20
CA TYR A 310 -26.82 9.76 28.55
C TYR A 310 -28.10 8.94 28.70
N VAL A 311 -28.84 9.19 29.78
CA VAL A 311 -30.06 8.48 30.14
C VAL A 311 -31.20 9.48 30.27
N LYS A 312 -32.36 9.13 29.72
CA LYS A 312 -33.61 9.86 29.97
C LYS A 312 -33.92 9.74 31.46
N ALA A 313 -34.08 10.85 32.16
CA ALA A 313 -34.21 10.88 33.61
C ALA A 313 -35.41 11.74 34.04
N ASP A 314 -36.08 11.27 35.08
CA ASP A 314 -37.27 11.83 35.70
C ASP A 314 -36.91 12.31 37.11
N ALA A 315 -36.82 13.63 37.24
CA ALA A 315 -36.58 14.36 38.48
C ALA A 315 -37.85 15.07 38.99
N THR A 316 -39.04 14.68 38.52
CA THR A 316 -40.31 15.32 38.92
C THR A 316 -40.63 15.14 40.41
N LYS A 317 -40.18 14.04 41.02
CA LYS A 317 -40.34 13.77 42.46
C LYS A 317 -39.12 14.18 43.28
N TRP A 318 -37.92 14.00 42.74
CA TRP A 318 -36.66 14.23 43.45
C TRP A 318 -35.60 14.69 42.47
N SER A 319 -34.90 15.78 42.79
CA SER A 319 -33.71 16.19 42.05
C SER A 319 -32.67 15.07 42.01
N ILE A 320 -32.01 14.91 40.86
CA ILE A 320 -30.86 14.04 40.65
C ILE A 320 -29.60 14.89 40.76
N LYS A 321 -28.66 14.46 41.59
CA LYS A 321 -27.34 15.08 41.74
C LYS A 321 -26.24 14.15 41.30
N ALA A 322 -25.16 14.70 40.77
CA ALA A 322 -23.95 13.93 40.50
C ALA A 322 -23.54 13.14 41.75
N GLY A 323 -23.29 11.84 41.57
CA GLY A 323 -23.03 10.89 42.65
C GLY A 323 -24.25 10.07 43.10
N ASP A 324 -25.48 10.50 42.79
CA ASP A 324 -26.68 9.73 43.12
C ASP A 324 -26.75 8.41 42.34
N LEU A 325 -27.13 7.34 43.04
CA LEU A 325 -27.52 6.09 42.39
C LEU A 325 -28.87 6.28 41.68
N LEU A 326 -28.97 5.74 40.47
CA LEU A 326 -30.19 5.77 39.67
C LEU A 326 -30.77 4.36 39.52
N THR A 327 -32.09 4.31 39.38
CA THR A 327 -32.91 3.12 39.11
C THR A 327 -33.95 3.46 38.04
N THR A 328 -34.67 2.49 37.50
CA THR A 328 -35.83 2.74 36.63
C THR A 328 -36.92 3.57 37.35
N SER A 329 -37.66 4.40 36.60
CA SER A 329 -38.83 5.17 37.04
C SER A 329 -40.15 4.46 36.67
N ASP A 330 -41.26 4.92 37.24
CA ASP A 330 -42.61 4.61 36.75
C ASP A 330 -42.91 5.31 35.42
N MET A 331 -42.14 6.35 35.07
CA MET A 331 -42.15 6.94 33.73
C MET A 331 -41.41 6.05 32.74
N LYS A 332 -42.11 5.62 31.68
CA LYS A 332 -41.61 4.62 30.72
C LYS A 332 -40.26 4.99 30.10
N GLY A 333 -39.24 4.20 30.38
CA GLY A 333 -37.90 4.33 29.82
C GLY A 333 -37.03 5.38 30.49
N TYR A 334 -37.47 5.96 31.61
CA TYR A 334 -36.73 6.98 32.35
C TYR A 334 -36.07 6.41 33.61
N ALA A 335 -34.92 6.97 33.97
CA ALA A 335 -34.26 6.79 35.26
C ALA A 335 -34.93 7.70 36.32
N MET A 336 -34.83 7.34 37.59
CA MET A 336 -35.03 8.24 38.71
C MET A 336 -33.98 7.98 39.79
N ARG A 337 -33.86 8.91 40.73
CA ARG A 337 -32.99 8.74 41.91
C ARG A 337 -33.42 7.53 42.75
N ALA A 338 -32.47 6.64 43.05
CA ALA A 338 -32.68 5.50 43.95
C ALA A 338 -32.65 5.96 45.41
N LYS A 339 -33.84 6.18 46.00
CA LYS A 339 -34.00 6.56 47.43
C LYS A 339 -34.22 5.36 48.34
N ASN A 340 -34.85 4.30 47.84
CA ASN A 340 -35.11 3.08 48.61
C ASN A 340 -34.03 2.03 48.31
N TYR A 341 -32.95 2.06 49.08
CA TYR A 341 -31.82 1.15 48.88
C TYR A 341 -32.19 -0.33 49.00
N LYS A 342 -33.21 -0.69 49.80
CA LYS A 342 -33.70 -2.09 49.89
C LYS A 342 -34.33 -2.58 48.58
N LYS A 343 -35.03 -1.70 47.86
CA LYS A 343 -35.61 -2.02 46.55
C LYS A 343 -34.61 -1.88 45.41
N ALA A 344 -33.58 -1.05 45.60
CA ALA A 344 -32.56 -0.75 44.60
C ALA A 344 -31.61 -1.92 44.32
N GLN A 345 -31.41 -2.82 45.28
CA GLN A 345 -30.63 -4.03 45.05
C GLN A 345 -31.21 -4.83 43.88
N GLY A 346 -30.44 -4.98 42.80
CA GLY A 346 -30.87 -5.62 41.55
C GLY A 346 -31.56 -4.71 40.53
N ALA A 347 -31.84 -3.44 40.86
CA ALA A 347 -32.49 -2.46 39.98
C ALA A 347 -31.66 -1.19 39.70
N ILE A 348 -30.47 -1.08 40.30
CA ILE A 348 -29.54 0.04 40.04
C ILE A 348 -29.03 -0.06 38.60
N ILE A 349 -29.17 1.04 37.86
CA ILE A 349 -28.64 1.16 36.49
C ILE A 349 -27.23 1.75 36.48
N GLY A 350 -26.92 2.61 37.46
CA GLY A 350 -25.64 3.29 37.54
C GLY A 350 -25.67 4.52 38.44
N LYS A 351 -24.64 5.35 38.31
CA LYS A 351 -24.43 6.57 39.10
C LYS A 351 -24.48 7.80 38.21
N ALA A 352 -25.26 8.81 38.60
CA ALA A 352 -25.32 10.08 37.90
C ALA A 352 -23.95 10.79 37.92
N LEU A 353 -23.54 11.33 36.78
CA LEU A 353 -22.35 12.17 36.61
C LEU A 353 -22.71 13.64 36.38
N THR A 354 -23.97 13.93 36.04
CA THR A 354 -24.50 15.30 35.91
C THR A 354 -25.78 15.45 36.71
N ASP A 355 -26.14 16.69 37.00
CA ASP A 355 -27.35 17.03 37.74
C ASP A 355 -28.59 17.08 36.83
N LEU A 356 -29.76 16.84 37.41
CA LEU A 356 -31.08 17.23 36.89
C LEU A 356 -31.95 17.70 38.06
N ASN A 357 -32.17 19.01 38.17
CA ASN A 357 -32.80 19.62 39.35
C ASN A 357 -34.29 19.30 39.47
N GLU A 358 -35.01 19.30 38.36
CA GLU A 358 -36.46 19.11 38.30
C GLU A 358 -36.88 18.64 36.90
N GLY A 359 -38.13 18.20 36.77
CA GLY A 359 -38.72 17.83 35.48
C GLY A 359 -38.11 16.57 34.86
N THR A 360 -38.04 16.54 33.53
CA THR A 360 -37.43 15.44 32.77
C THR A 360 -36.29 15.96 31.89
N GLY A 361 -35.29 15.13 31.62
CA GLY A 361 -34.14 15.53 30.82
C GLY A 361 -33.15 14.41 30.60
N MET A 362 -31.98 14.73 30.06
CA MET A 362 -30.88 13.79 29.92
C MET A 362 -29.89 13.96 31.08
N VAL A 363 -29.51 12.85 31.69
CA VAL A 363 -28.46 12.79 32.71
C VAL A 363 -27.34 11.90 32.20
N LEU A 364 -26.09 12.37 32.26
CA LEU A 364 -24.94 11.51 32.01
C LEU A 364 -24.77 10.56 33.19
N VAL A 365 -24.65 9.26 32.92
CA VAL A 365 -24.59 8.20 33.92
C VAL A 365 -23.39 7.31 33.64
N LEU A 366 -22.66 6.93 34.69
CA LEU A 366 -21.72 5.82 34.66
C LEU A 366 -22.50 4.53 34.95
N LEU A 367 -22.72 3.72 33.91
CA LEU A 367 -23.33 2.40 34.04
C LEU A 367 -22.38 1.40 34.70
N GLY A 368 -22.94 0.36 35.31
CA GLY A 368 -22.17 -0.74 35.91
C GLY A 368 -21.68 -0.50 37.34
N VAL A 369 -21.92 0.68 37.91
CA VAL A 369 -21.70 0.95 39.34
C VAL A 369 -22.92 0.44 40.12
N LYS A 370 -22.73 -0.61 40.93
CA LYS A 370 -23.79 -1.29 41.70
C LYS A 370 -23.58 -1.14 43.20
#